data_AF-A0A0R2CZ93-F1
#
_entry.id   AF-A0A0R2CZ93-F1
#
_cell.length_a   1.000
_cell.length_b   1.000
_cell.length_c   1.000
_cell.angle_alpha   90.00
_cell.angle_beta   90.00
_cell.angle_gamma   90.00
#
_symmetry.space_group_name_H-M   'P 1'
#
loop_
_entity.id
_entity.type
_entity.pdbx_description
1 polymer ?
#
loop_
_entity_poly.entity_id
_entity_poly.type
_entity_poly.pdbx_seq_one_letter_code
_entity_poly.pdbx_strand_id
1 'polypeptide(L)' 'MSQKDGAALGILTITPSEASIIAADIAVKAGDIKLGFLDRFSGSLVVIGEISSVESAVKQVTIGLERILHFSVTPAITYT' A
#
# COMPACT_ATOMS: atom_id res chain seq x y z
N MET A 1 -13.26 10.54 -22.77
CA MET A 1 -13.39 9.52 -21.70
C MET A 1 -12.12 8.68 -21.75
N SER A 2 -11.31 8.55 -20.70
CA SER A 2 -11.69 8.14 -19.35
C SER A 2 -10.77 8.81 -18.32
N GLN A 3 -11.35 9.54 -17.38
CA GLN A 3 -10.68 9.93 -16.15
C GLN A 3 -10.56 8.67 -15.28
N LYS A 4 -9.42 7.98 -15.41
CA LYS A 4 -8.97 6.91 -14.49
C LYS A 4 -7.89 7.48 -13.56
N ASP A 5 -8.16 8.65 -13.02
CA ASP A 5 -7.38 9.20 -11.91
C ASP A 5 -8.10 8.71 -10.65
N GLY A 6 -7.51 7.72 -9.99
CA GLY A 6 -8.18 6.86 -9.01
C GLY A 6 -8.91 7.64 -7.92
N ALA A 7 -10.10 7.17 -7.55
CA ALA A 7 -10.96 7.80 -6.55
C ALA A 7 -10.42 7.72 -5.12
N ALA A 8 -9.36 6.95 -4.85
CA ALA A 8 -8.80 6.74 -3.52
C ALA A 8 -7.27 6.79 -3.48
N LEU A 9 -6.77 7.18 -2.30
CA LEU A 9 -5.36 7.15 -1.92
C LEU A 9 -5.17 6.19 -0.74
N GLY A 10 -4.23 5.25 -0.88
CA GLY A 10 -3.74 4.45 0.24
C GLY A 10 -2.39 5.00 0.70
N ILE A 11 -2.28 5.35 1.97
CA ILE A 11 -1.05 5.88 2.56
C ILE A 11 -0.55 4.88 3.60
N LEU A 12 0.70 4.45 3.47
CA LEU A 12 1.34 3.54 4.40
C LEU A 12 2.66 4.13 4.90
N THR A 13 2.91 3.93 6.19
CA THR A 13 4.19 4.23 6.84
C THR A 13 4.76 2.94 7.37
N ILE A 14 5.98 2.61 6.94
CA ILE A 14 6.61 1.31 7.18
C ILE A 14 7.96 1.50 7.86
N THR A 15 8.27 0.67 8.85
CA THR A 15 9.55 0.66 9.54
C THR A 15 10.03 -0.78 9.70
N PRO A 16 11.29 -1.11 9.33
CA PRO A 16 12.30 -0.25 8.69
C PRO A 16 11.90 0.24 7.29
N SER A 17 12.46 1.37 6.86
CA SER A 17 11.98 2.12 5.69
C SER A 17 12.22 1.40 4.36
N GLU A 18 13.23 0.53 4.26
CA GLU A 18 13.51 -0.24 3.05
C GLU A 18 12.40 -1.25 2.71
N ALA A 19 11.60 -1.67 3.70
CA ALA A 19 10.47 -2.55 3.49
C ALA A 19 9.34 -1.88 2.68
N SER A 20 9.37 -0.56 2.46
CA SER A 20 8.45 0.12 1.56
C SER A 20 8.56 -0.37 0.11
N ILE A 21 9.73 -0.84 -0.32
CA ILE A 21 9.93 -1.46 -1.64
C ILE A 21 9.18 -2.79 -1.74
N ILE A 22 9.24 -3.61 -0.68
CA ILE A 22 8.55 -4.90 -0.61
C ILE A 22 7.04 -4.68 -0.58
N ALA A 23 6.58 -3.71 0.22
CA ALA A 23 5.18 -3.31 0.27
C ALA A 23 4.67 -2.83 -1.10
N ALA A 24 5.46 -2.04 -1.84
CA ALA A 24 5.09 -1.59 -3.18
C ALA A 24 4.93 -2.76 -4.16
N ASP A 25 5.84 -3.75 -4.11
CA ASP A 25 5.74 -4.97 -4.93
C ASP A 25 4.46 -5.76 -4.62
N ILE A 26 4.15 -5.97 -3.34
CA ILE A 26 2.92 -6.65 -2.91
C ILE A 26 1.68 -5.88 -3.36
N ALA A 27 1.67 -4.54 -3.19
CA ALA A 27 0.53 -3.69 -3.57
C ALA A 27 0.20 -3.79 -5.06
N VAL A 28 1.21 -3.71 -5.93
CA VAL A 28 1.04 -3.79 -7.39
C VAL A 28 0.57 -5.18 -7.83
N LYS A 29 0.94 -6.24 -7.12
CA LYS A 29 0.47 -7.61 -7.39
C LYS A 29 -0.94 -7.89 -6.85
N ALA A 30 -1.41 -7.10 -5.88
CA ALA A 30 -2.67 -7.31 -5.19
C ALA A 30 -3.90 -6.65 -5.84
N GLY A 31 -3.72 -5.69 -6.75
CA GLY A 31 -4.83 -5.01 -7.42
C GLY A 31 -4.41 -4.10 -8.56
N ASP A 32 -5.39 -3.62 -9.33
CA ASP A 32 -5.19 -2.61 -10.39
C ASP A 32 -5.02 -1.23 -9.73
N ILE A 33 -3.80 -0.99 -9.22
CA ILE A 33 -3.38 0.26 -8.57
C ILE A 33 -2.15 0.84 -9.27
N LYS A 34 -1.91 2.14 -9.05
CA LYS A 34 -0.69 2.84 -9.45
C LYS A 34 0.09 3.26 -8.22
N LEU A 35 1.41 3.20 -8.30
CA LEU A 35 2.28 3.80 -7.28
C LEU A 35 2.31 5.32 -7.51
N GLY A 36 1.80 6.07 -6.54
CA GLY A 36 1.87 7.54 -6.54
C GLY A 36 3.21 8.03 -6.01
N PHE A 37 3.69 7.42 -4.94
CA PHE A 37 4.96 7.76 -4.31
C PHE A 37 5.53 6.55 -3.57
N LEU A 38 6.85 6.36 -3.65
CA LEU A 38 7.57 5.32 -2.93
C LEU A 38 8.86 5.93 -2.39
N ASP A 39 9.01 5.96 -1.06
CA ASP A 39 10.19 6.47 -0.39
C ASP A 39 10.79 5.41 0.55
N ARG A 40 11.98 4.93 0.17
CA ARG A 40 12.76 3.95 0.93
C ARG A 40 13.62 4.57 2.03
N PHE A 41 13.64 5.89 2.16
CA PHE A 41 14.36 6.58 3.22
C PHE A 41 13.44 6.85 4.40
N SER A 42 12.25 7.43 4.15
CA SER A 42 11.24 7.64 5.20
C SER A 42 10.34 6.43 5.46
N GLY A 43 10.25 5.49 4.52
CA GLY A 43 9.34 4.34 4.61
C GLY A 43 7.90 4.66 4.19
N SER A 44 7.69 5.77 3.50
CA SER A 44 6.37 6.21 3.03
C SER A 44 6.02 5.58 1.68
N LEU A 45 4.80 5.05 1.57
CA LEU A 45 4.25 4.50 0.34
C LEU A 45 2.85 5.08 0.10
N VAL A 46 2.62 5.60 -1.10
CA VAL A 46 1.31 6.11 -1.55
C VAL A 46 0.88 5.34 -2.79
N VAL A 47 -0.31 4.74 -2.72
CA VAL A 47 -0.96 4.02 -3.83
C VAL A 47 -2.24 4.72 -4.25
N ILE A 48 -2.56 4.65 -5.55
CA ILE A 48 -3.69 5.35 -6.16
C ILE A 48 -4.51 4.36 -6.98
N GLY A 49 -5.82 4.39 -6.84
CA GLY A 49 -6.71 3.52 -7.61
C GLY A 49 -8.18 3.69 -7.23
N GLU A 50 -9.01 2.76 -7.68
CA GLU A 50 -10.38 2.61 -7.18
C GLU A 50 -10.36 2.20 -5.71
N ILE A 51 -11.39 2.59 -4.95
CA ILE A 51 -11.48 2.35 -3.50
C ILE A 51 -11.25 0.86 -3.16
N SER A 52 -11.92 -0.04 -3.87
CA SER A 52 -11.79 -1.49 -3.65
C SER A 52 -10.40 -2.04 -3.98
N SER A 53 -9.77 -1.54 -5.05
CA SER A 53 -8.40 -1.92 -5.42
C SER A 53 -7.39 -1.43 -4.38
N VAL A 54 -7.55 -0.20 -3.90
CA VAL A 54 -6.67 0.39 -2.86
C VAL A 54 -6.83 -0.35 -1.54
N GLU A 55 -8.07 -0.62 -1.10
CA GLU A 55 -8.33 -1.37 0.12
C GLU A 55 -7.73 -2.79 0.05
N SER A 56 -7.93 -3.48 -1.07
CA SER A 56 -7.34 -4.81 -1.30
C SER A 56 -5.82 -4.74 -1.24
N ALA A 57 -5.20 -3.77 -1.92
CA ALA A 57 -3.75 -3.61 -1.94
C ALA A 57 -3.19 -3.34 -0.53
N VAL A 58 -3.75 -2.38 0.21
CA VAL A 58 -3.31 -2.07 1.58
C VAL A 58 -3.46 -3.28 2.50
N LYS A 59 -4.58 -4.02 2.39
CA LYS A 59 -4.81 -5.24 3.17
C LYS A 59 -3.80 -6.34 2.85
N GLN A 60 -3.48 -6.56 1.58
CA GLN A 60 -2.48 -7.55 1.21
C GLN A 60 -1.07 -7.15 1.67
N VAL A 61 -0.75 -5.84 1.65
CA VAL A 61 0.52 -5.35 2.19
C VAL A 61 0.64 -5.65 3.68
N THR A 62 -0.37 -5.31 4.50
CA THR A 62 -0.30 -5.59 5.95
C THR A 62 -0.18 -7.09 6.23
N ILE A 63 -0.99 -7.92 5.55
CA ILE A 63 -0.91 -9.38 5.68
C ILE A 63 0.47 -9.91 5.25
N GLY A 64 1.02 -9.41 4.14
CA GLY A 64 2.32 -9.84 3.63
C GLY A 64 3.46 -9.47 4.57
N LEU A 65 3.50 -8.23 5.06
CA LEU A 65 4.49 -7.77 6.02
C LEU A 65 4.41 -8.55 7.34
N GLU A 66 3.20 -8.84 7.84
CA GLU A 66 2.99 -9.62 9.05
C GLU A 66 3.40 -11.09 8.87
N ARG A 67 2.92 -11.77 7.81
CA ARG A 67 3.07 -13.22 7.67
C ARG A 67 4.42 -13.65 7.10
N ILE A 68 5.00 -12.86 6.20
CA ILE A 68 6.25 -13.22 5.51
C ILE A 68 7.46 -12.66 6.28
N LEU A 69 7.34 -11.42 6.78
CA LEU A 69 8.45 -10.71 7.40
C LEU A 69 8.30 -10.52 8.92
N HIS A 70 7.18 -10.96 9.49
CA HIS A 70 6.92 -10.88 10.95
C HIS A 70 6.89 -9.45 11.50
N PHE A 71 6.41 -8.49 10.71
CA PHE A 71 6.23 -7.11 11.16
C PHE A 71 5.02 -7.01 12.09
N SER A 72 5.12 -6.11 13.08
CA SER A 72 3.95 -5.64 13.80
C SER A 72 3.14 -4.71 12.89
N VAL A 73 1.88 -5.04 12.66
CA VAL A 73 0.98 -4.28 11.79
C VAL A 73 -0.18 -3.67 12.57
N THR A 74 -0.78 -2.61 12.04
CA THR A 74 -1.99 -2.02 12.62
C THR A 74 -3.18 -2.97 12.47
N PRO A 75 -4.10 -3.01 13.45
CA PRO A 75 -5.17 -4.00 13.49
C PRO A 75 -6.26 -3.79 12.42
N ALA A 76 -6.40 -2.58 11.89
CA ALA A 76 -7.41 -2.25 10.89
C ALA A 76 -6.94 -1.14 9.93
N ILE A 77 -7.52 -1.13 8.73
CA ILE A 77 -7.41 -0.03 7.78
C ILE A 77 -8.29 1.12 8.25
N THR A 78 -7.75 2.33 8.25
CA THR A 78 -8.46 3.55 8.62
C THR A 78 -8.92 4.32 7.38
N TYR A 79 -10.11 4.90 7.46
CA TYR A 79 -10.74 5.70 6.40
C TYR A 79 -10.95 7.15 6.88
N THR A 80 -10.87 8.10 5.96
CA THR A 80 -11.11 9.53 6.19
C THR A 80 -12.17 10.03 5.24
#